data_AF-A0A7K0VWF0-F1
#
_entry.id   AF-A0A7K0VWF0-F1
#
_cell.length_a   1.000
_cell.length_b   1.000
_cell.length_c   1.000
_cell.angle_alpha   90.00
_cell.angle_beta   90.00
_cell.angle_gamma   90.00
#
_symmetry.space_group_name_H-M   'P 1'
#
loop_
_entity.id
_entity.type
_entity.pdbx_description
1 polymer ?
#
loop_
_entity_poly.entity_id
_entity_poly.type
_entity_poly.pdbx_seq_one_letter_code
_entity_poly.pdbx_strand_id
1 'polypeptide(L)'
;MPGASVFPQLEALLPFVTKPIQYVGGELNSTIKDWDTCDVRWALMYPDAYEVGLPNQGSMILYEVLNEQEGILAERTYAVWPDLEKLMRENHVPQFTVDAHRAVGDFDLLGLSFSTELGYTNMLTALDLAGIPMHAIDRGIDDPIVVAGGHAAFNPEPISRFVDAAVLGDGEEAVLMISAIVRQWKSEGRPGGREEVLLRLAETGSVYIPAFYDVDYHDDGRIRRVTTNQTRAPWRVSKHTGMNLDEWPFPKKPLVPL
;
A
#
# COMPACT_ATOMS: atom_id res chain seq x y z
N MET A 1 -8.24 -18.37 6.72
CA MET A 1 -9.17 -17.91 5.67
C MET A 1 -8.82 -16.46 5.41
N PRO A 2 -8.82 -15.99 4.15
CA PRO A 2 -8.51 -14.60 3.85
C PRO A 2 -9.39 -13.65 4.66
N GLY A 3 -8.78 -12.61 5.25
CA GLY A 3 -9.51 -11.61 6.03
C GLY A 3 -9.87 -12.02 7.46
N ALA A 4 -9.45 -13.21 7.90
CA ALA A 4 -9.57 -13.62 9.29
C ALA A 4 -8.56 -12.86 10.17
N SER A 5 -8.97 -12.55 11.40
CA SER A 5 -8.08 -11.92 12.36
C SER A 5 -6.98 -12.90 12.83
N VAL A 6 -5.74 -12.43 12.83
CA VAL A 6 -4.56 -13.08 13.42
C VAL A 6 -4.28 -12.57 14.84
N PHE A 7 -5.20 -11.79 15.44
CA PHE A 7 -5.02 -11.24 16.78
C PHE A 7 -4.72 -12.29 17.85
N PRO A 8 -5.39 -13.47 17.90
CA PRO A 8 -5.09 -14.47 18.92
C PRO A 8 -3.63 -14.96 18.90
N GLN A 9 -3.03 -15.08 17.71
CA GLN A 9 -1.62 -15.44 17.56
C GLN A 9 -0.72 -14.27 17.95
N LEU A 10 -1.06 -13.05 17.54
CA LEU A 10 -0.32 -11.84 17.89
C LEU A 10 -0.33 -11.58 19.40
N GLU A 11 -1.50 -11.68 20.04
CA GLU A 11 -1.73 -11.44 21.46
C GLU A 11 -0.82 -12.31 22.33
N ALA A 12 -0.60 -13.56 21.93
CA ALA A 12 0.32 -14.47 22.61
C ALA A 12 1.79 -14.00 22.61
N LEU A 13 2.17 -13.13 21.66
CA LEU A 13 3.52 -12.58 21.53
C LEU A 13 3.71 -11.28 22.31
N LEU A 14 2.64 -10.51 22.52
CA LEU A 14 2.70 -9.17 23.13
C LEU A 14 3.36 -9.10 24.52
N PRO A 15 3.25 -10.11 25.42
CA PRO A 15 3.96 -10.09 26.70
C PRO A 15 5.48 -10.10 26.59
N PHE A 16 6.03 -10.44 25.42
CA PHE A 16 7.47 -10.62 25.19
C PHE A 16 8.12 -9.46 24.41
N VAL A 17 7.38 -8.39 24.11
CA VAL A 17 7.89 -7.23 23.36
C VAL A 17 7.93 -5.97 24.21
N THR A 18 8.78 -5.01 23.82
CA THR A 18 9.09 -3.82 24.62
C THR A 18 7.93 -2.82 24.67
N LYS A 19 7.21 -2.62 23.56
CA LYS A 19 6.09 -1.68 23.44
C LYS A 19 4.86 -2.38 22.85
N PRO A 20 4.12 -3.22 23.60
CA PRO A 20 3.01 -3.99 23.05
C PRO A 20 1.81 -3.13 22.61
N ILE A 21 1.61 -1.97 23.24
CA ILE A 21 0.42 -1.12 23.03
C ILE A 21 0.24 -0.65 21.58
N GLN A 22 1.34 -0.50 20.83
CA GLN A 22 1.31 -0.07 19.43
C GLN A 22 0.80 -1.15 18.46
N TYR A 23 0.52 -2.36 18.94
CA TYR A 23 0.05 -3.49 18.14
C TYR A 23 -1.39 -3.92 18.47
N VAL A 24 -1.96 -3.40 19.57
CA VAL A 24 -3.26 -3.87 20.11
C VAL A 24 -4.45 -3.38 19.28
N GLY A 25 -4.36 -2.19 18.67
CA GLY A 25 -5.49 -1.56 17.98
C GLY A 25 -6.55 -1.04 18.95
N GLY A 26 -7.80 -0.92 18.48
CA GLY A 26 -8.93 -0.44 19.28
C GLY A 26 -9.06 1.08 19.39
N GLU A 27 -8.43 1.82 18.47
CA GLU A 27 -8.52 3.28 18.41
C GLU A 27 -9.97 3.75 18.22
N LEU A 28 -10.31 4.86 18.86
CA LEU A 28 -11.58 5.54 18.61
C LEU A 28 -11.59 6.04 17.16
N ASN A 29 -12.72 5.87 16.48
CA ASN A 29 -12.93 6.18 15.07
C ASN A 29 -12.21 5.26 14.07
N SER A 30 -11.58 4.17 14.53
CA SER A 30 -11.24 3.06 13.63
C SER A 30 -12.51 2.51 12.96
N THR A 31 -12.37 2.09 11.71
CA THR A 31 -13.47 1.66 10.84
C THR A 31 -13.24 0.19 10.54
N ILE A 32 -14.11 -0.65 11.10
CA ILE A 32 -14.09 -2.09 10.84
C ILE A 32 -15.27 -2.41 9.93
N LYS A 33 -14.97 -2.84 8.71
CA LYS A 33 -15.95 -3.34 7.75
C LYS A 33 -15.91 -4.86 7.67
N ASP A 34 -17.04 -5.45 7.31
CA ASP A 34 -17.12 -6.86 7.00
C ASP A 34 -16.29 -7.15 5.73
N TRP A 35 -15.45 -8.18 5.80
CA TRP A 35 -14.51 -8.51 4.74
C TRP A 35 -15.23 -8.93 3.46
N ASP A 36 -16.28 -9.73 3.59
CA ASP A 36 -16.97 -10.37 2.47
C ASP A 36 -17.94 -9.42 1.75
N THR A 37 -18.27 -8.27 2.34
CA THR A 37 -19.14 -7.25 1.73
C THR A 37 -18.37 -6.20 0.94
N CYS A 38 -17.03 -6.24 0.95
CA CYS A 38 -16.18 -5.27 0.29
C CYS A 38 -15.54 -5.84 -0.98
N ASP A 39 -15.69 -5.10 -2.09
CA ASP A 39 -15.16 -5.48 -3.40
C ASP A 39 -13.67 -5.17 -3.56
N VAL A 40 -13.18 -4.14 -2.86
CA VAL A 40 -11.79 -3.68 -2.91
C VAL A 40 -11.25 -3.47 -1.51
N ARG A 41 -10.09 -4.04 -1.23
CA ARG A 41 -9.50 -4.05 0.12
C ARG A 41 -8.08 -3.50 0.08
N TRP A 42 -7.85 -2.45 0.85
CA TRP A 42 -6.57 -1.77 1.00
C TRP A 42 -5.95 -2.00 2.38
N ALA A 43 -4.68 -2.37 2.40
CA ALA A 43 -3.80 -2.16 3.54
C ALA A 43 -2.96 -0.92 3.27
N LEU A 44 -3.13 0.13 4.07
CA LEU A 44 -2.39 1.38 4.00
C LEU A 44 -1.23 1.34 4.99
N MET A 45 -0.02 1.29 4.45
CA MET A 45 1.20 1.26 5.22
C MET A 45 1.85 2.63 5.31
N TYR A 46 2.01 3.11 6.55
CA TYR A 46 3.08 4.06 6.84
C TYR A 46 4.31 3.26 7.26
N PRO A 47 5.44 3.34 6.52
CA PRO A 47 6.58 2.44 6.70
C PRO A 47 7.50 2.86 7.85
N ASP A 48 6.90 3.09 9.02
CA ASP A 48 7.56 3.40 10.29
C ASP A 48 6.66 2.90 11.44
N ALA A 49 7.14 3.01 12.67
CA ALA A 49 6.40 2.61 13.85
C ALA A 49 5.05 3.36 13.95
N TYR A 50 4.07 2.71 14.59
CA TYR A 50 2.73 3.26 14.82
C TYR A 50 2.75 4.69 15.39
N GLU A 51 3.60 4.95 16.38
CA GLU A 51 3.70 6.27 17.03
C GLU A 51 4.17 7.39 16.09
N VAL A 52 4.85 7.04 15.00
CA VAL A 52 5.31 7.96 13.94
C VAL A 52 4.27 8.06 12.83
N GLY A 53 3.69 6.93 12.43
CA GLY A 53 2.76 6.86 11.30
C GLY A 53 1.34 7.33 11.61
N LEU A 54 0.84 7.11 12.84
CA LEU A 54 -0.51 7.52 13.25
C LEU A 54 -0.80 9.01 13.01
N PRO A 55 0.06 9.97 13.43
CA PRO A 55 -0.22 11.39 13.22
C PRO A 55 -0.01 11.86 11.77
N ASN A 56 0.28 10.96 10.81
CA ASN A 56 0.46 11.33 9.41
C ASN A 56 -0.88 11.71 8.75
N GLN A 57 -1.05 13.00 8.49
CA GLN A 57 -2.28 13.54 7.91
C GLN A 57 -2.64 12.93 6.55
N GLY A 58 -1.67 12.76 5.65
CA GLY A 58 -1.93 12.15 4.34
C GLY A 58 -2.52 10.74 4.48
N SER A 59 -1.94 9.91 5.35
CA SER A 59 -2.43 8.56 5.59
C SER A 59 -3.84 8.55 6.21
N MET A 60 -4.14 9.48 7.12
CA MET A 60 -5.49 9.63 7.68
C MET A 60 -6.52 10.05 6.62
N ILE A 61 -6.16 10.96 5.71
CA ILE A 61 -7.03 11.40 4.63
C ILE A 61 -7.35 10.23 3.69
N LEU A 62 -6.33 9.48 3.23
CA LEU A 62 -6.54 8.33 2.35
C LEU A 62 -7.41 7.26 3.02
N TYR A 63 -7.18 7.01 4.32
CA TYR A 63 -7.97 6.08 5.11
C TYR A 63 -9.45 6.48 5.21
N GLU A 64 -9.74 7.76 5.47
CA GLU A 64 -11.11 8.27 5.51
C GLU A 64 -11.77 8.22 4.13
N VAL A 65 -11.10 8.72 3.09
CA VAL A 65 -11.61 8.76 1.71
C VAL A 65 -12.02 7.38 1.22
N LEU A 66 -11.19 6.36 1.45
CA LEU A 66 -11.49 4.99 1.07
C LEU A 66 -12.63 4.40 1.89
N ASN A 67 -12.63 4.63 3.22
CA ASN A 67 -13.67 4.08 4.09
C ASN A 67 -15.02 4.80 3.98
N GLU A 68 -15.10 6.00 3.40
CA GLU A 68 -16.38 6.63 3.05
C GLU A 68 -17.04 5.99 1.83
N GLN A 69 -16.29 5.24 1.00
CA GLN A 69 -16.86 4.55 -0.15
C GLN A 69 -17.55 3.24 0.23
N GLU A 70 -18.72 3.02 -0.37
CA GLU A 70 -19.42 1.73 -0.29
C GLU A 70 -18.61 0.65 -1.04
N GLY A 71 -18.52 -0.54 -0.45
CA GLY A 71 -17.79 -1.68 -1.03
C GLY A 71 -16.26 -1.53 -1.07
N ILE A 72 -15.68 -0.55 -0.35
CA ILE A 72 -14.22 -0.44 -0.16
C ILE A 72 -13.91 -0.58 1.33
N LEU A 73 -12.89 -1.39 1.64
CA LEU A 73 -12.33 -1.52 2.99
C LEU A 73 -10.90 -0.99 2.96
N ALA A 74 -10.56 -0.10 3.88
CA ALA A 74 -9.18 0.32 4.09
C ALA A 74 -8.82 0.14 5.57
N GLU A 75 -7.69 -0.52 5.80
CA GLU A 75 -7.09 -0.70 7.13
C GLU A 75 -5.64 -0.26 7.10
N ARG A 76 -5.06 0.00 8.27
CA ARG A 76 -3.71 0.55 8.42
C ARG A 76 -2.75 -0.52 8.90
N THR A 77 -1.52 -0.46 8.43
CA THR A 77 -0.41 -1.30 8.89
C THR A 77 0.83 -0.42 9.10
N TYR A 78 1.71 -0.85 10.00
CA TYR A 78 2.91 -0.10 10.38
C TYR A 78 4.11 -1.02 10.44
N ALA A 79 5.32 -0.45 10.44
CA ALA A 79 6.52 -1.23 10.67
C ALA A 79 6.55 -1.74 12.12
N VAL A 80 6.91 -3.01 12.30
CA VAL A 80 7.10 -3.62 13.63
C VAL A 80 8.53 -3.46 14.08
N TRP A 81 8.74 -3.41 15.40
CA TRP A 81 10.08 -3.34 15.96
C TRP A 81 10.81 -4.69 15.87
N PRO A 82 12.16 -4.72 15.91
CA PRO A 82 12.93 -5.95 15.76
C PRO A 82 12.60 -7.07 16.76
N ASP A 83 12.13 -6.72 17.97
CA ASP A 83 11.70 -7.69 18.98
C ASP A 83 10.41 -8.41 18.58
N LEU A 84 9.40 -7.69 18.11
CA LEU A 84 8.19 -8.29 17.57
C LEU A 84 8.45 -8.99 16.23
N GLU A 85 9.22 -8.39 15.32
CA GLU A 85 9.59 -9.01 14.03
C GLU A 85 10.15 -10.42 14.24
N LYS A 86 11.10 -10.56 15.17
CA LYS A 86 11.71 -11.85 15.49
C LYS A 86 10.65 -12.88 15.92
N LEU A 87 9.77 -12.50 16.84
CA LEU A 87 8.72 -13.39 17.35
C LEU A 87 7.70 -13.75 16.26
N MET A 88 7.33 -12.80 15.41
CA MET A 88 6.44 -13.02 14.27
C MET A 88 7.01 -14.08 13.32
N ARG A 89 8.31 -13.99 13.01
CA ARG A 89 9.01 -14.98 12.17
C ARG A 89 9.04 -16.36 12.82
N GLU A 90 9.40 -16.43 14.10
CA GLU A 90 9.46 -17.71 14.85
C GLU A 90 8.09 -18.39 14.95
N ASN A 91 7.01 -17.61 15.05
CA ASN A 91 5.65 -18.10 15.27
C ASN A 91 4.76 -18.04 14.03
N HIS A 92 5.31 -17.69 12.87
CA HIS A 92 4.59 -17.57 11.59
C HIS A 92 3.37 -16.63 11.65
N VAL A 93 3.48 -15.54 12.40
CA VAL A 93 2.49 -14.45 12.42
C VAL A 93 2.82 -13.50 11.27
N PRO A 94 1.92 -13.29 10.30
CA PRO A 94 2.20 -12.44 9.15
C PRO A 94 2.17 -10.96 9.54
N GLN A 95 2.70 -10.09 8.68
CA GLN A 95 2.39 -8.66 8.74
C GLN A 95 0.87 -8.48 8.81
N PHE A 96 0.40 -7.63 9.72
CA PHE A 96 -1.01 -7.48 10.06
C PHE A 96 -1.44 -6.01 10.05
N THR A 97 -2.74 -5.79 9.91
CA THR A 97 -3.36 -4.46 10.08
C THR A 97 -3.72 -4.17 11.54
N VAL A 98 -3.65 -2.92 11.97
CA VAL A 98 -3.97 -2.53 13.35
C VAL A 98 -5.48 -2.51 13.62
N ASP A 99 -6.29 -2.25 12.60
CA ASP A 99 -7.74 -2.04 12.76
C ASP A 99 -8.50 -3.35 13.08
N ALA A 100 -8.20 -4.44 12.38
CA ALA A 100 -8.86 -5.75 12.57
C ALA A 100 -7.89 -6.94 12.65
N HIS A 101 -6.57 -6.67 12.67
CA HIS A 101 -5.51 -7.68 12.73
C HIS A 101 -5.61 -8.70 11.59
N ARG A 102 -5.87 -8.24 10.38
CA ARG A 102 -5.93 -9.11 9.19
C ARG A 102 -4.55 -9.21 8.57
N ALA A 103 -4.22 -10.36 7.97
CA ALA A 103 -2.95 -10.55 7.29
C ALA A 103 -2.88 -9.63 6.06
N VAL A 104 -1.78 -8.87 5.92
CA VAL A 104 -1.61 -7.91 4.82
C VAL A 104 -1.60 -8.59 3.45
N GLY A 105 -1.11 -9.84 3.37
CA GLY A 105 -1.14 -10.63 2.14
C GLY A 105 -2.55 -10.96 1.61
N ASP A 106 -3.60 -10.82 2.42
CA ASP A 106 -4.98 -11.11 2.01
C ASP A 106 -5.64 -9.94 1.25
N PHE A 107 -5.04 -8.74 1.26
CA PHE A 107 -5.63 -7.53 0.69
C PHE A 107 -5.44 -7.46 -0.84
N ASP A 108 -6.28 -6.69 -1.52
CA ASP A 108 -6.11 -6.48 -2.97
C ASP A 108 -4.94 -5.53 -3.25
N LEU A 109 -4.72 -4.55 -2.36
CA LEU A 109 -3.69 -3.51 -2.49
C LEU A 109 -2.93 -3.27 -1.19
N LEU A 110 -1.62 -3.08 -1.31
CA LEU A 110 -0.75 -2.55 -0.27
C LEU A 110 -0.29 -1.15 -0.69
N GLY A 111 -0.90 -0.11 -0.11
CA GLY A 111 -0.53 1.29 -0.36
C GLY A 111 0.55 1.75 0.60
N LEU A 112 1.70 2.19 0.10
CA LEU A 112 2.84 2.68 0.88
C LEU A 112 2.92 4.20 0.83
N SER A 113 2.93 4.86 1.98
CA SER A 113 3.07 6.32 2.08
C SER A 113 4.47 6.70 2.55
N PHE A 114 5.38 7.03 1.63
CA PHE A 114 6.75 7.40 1.97
C PHE A 114 6.92 8.89 2.24
N SER A 115 7.10 9.26 3.52
CA SER A 115 7.56 10.62 3.88
C SER A 115 9.04 10.83 3.59
N THR A 116 9.86 9.79 3.71
CA THR A 116 11.31 9.81 3.47
C THR A 116 11.79 8.45 2.93
N GLU A 117 12.97 8.43 2.32
CA GLU A 117 13.62 7.22 1.78
C GLU A 117 14.03 6.22 2.87
N LEU A 118 14.10 6.65 4.14
CA LEU A 118 14.41 5.76 5.26
C LEU A 118 13.36 4.67 5.47
N GLY A 119 12.12 4.88 4.98
CA GLY A 119 11.05 3.89 5.04
C GLY A 119 11.22 2.72 4.06
N TYR A 120 12.14 2.79 3.10
CA TYR A 120 12.28 1.75 2.08
C TYR A 120 12.65 0.39 2.66
N THR A 121 13.54 0.33 3.65
CA THR A 121 13.90 -0.96 4.27
C THR A 121 12.74 -1.55 5.07
N ASN A 122 11.93 -0.71 5.72
CA ASN A 122 10.75 -1.15 6.44
C ASN A 122 9.67 -1.72 5.50
N MET A 123 9.54 -1.17 4.28
CA MET A 123 8.72 -1.77 3.22
C MET A 123 9.20 -3.19 2.92
N LEU A 124 10.52 -3.40 2.72
CA LEU A 124 11.06 -4.73 2.42
C LEU A 124 10.74 -5.74 3.53
N THR A 125 10.91 -5.34 4.79
CA THR A 125 10.54 -6.17 5.95
C THR A 125 9.06 -6.52 5.95
N ALA A 126 8.17 -5.55 5.68
CA ALA A 126 6.73 -5.81 5.66
C ALA A 126 6.29 -6.71 4.49
N LEU A 127 6.89 -6.57 3.30
CA LEU A 127 6.62 -7.48 2.18
C LEU A 127 6.97 -8.93 2.56
N ASP A 128 8.15 -9.12 3.13
CA ASP A 128 8.64 -10.43 3.56
C ASP A 128 7.78 -11.04 4.68
N LEU A 129 7.43 -10.26 5.71
CA LEU A 129 6.52 -10.70 6.77
C LEU A 129 5.09 -10.96 6.27
N ALA A 130 4.64 -10.25 5.24
CA ALA A 130 3.32 -10.48 4.63
C ALA A 130 3.29 -11.71 3.72
N GLY A 131 4.45 -12.31 3.40
CA GLY A 131 4.55 -13.38 2.40
C GLY A 131 4.33 -12.89 0.97
N ILE A 132 4.43 -11.58 0.72
CA ILE A 132 4.32 -10.99 -0.62
C ILE A 132 5.67 -11.12 -1.31
N PRO A 133 5.76 -11.63 -2.56
CA PRO A 133 7.02 -11.73 -3.27
C PRO A 133 7.78 -10.39 -3.28
N MET A 134 9.05 -10.47 -2.89
CA MET A 134 9.92 -9.29 -2.70
C MET A 134 10.02 -8.48 -3.98
N HIS A 135 10.35 -9.13 -5.09
CA HIS A 135 10.43 -8.48 -6.39
C HIS A 135 9.07 -8.45 -7.08
N ALA A 136 8.72 -7.31 -7.67
CA ALA A 136 7.45 -7.13 -8.36
C ALA A 136 7.25 -8.13 -9.52
N ILE A 137 8.35 -8.55 -10.17
CA ILE A 137 8.33 -9.53 -11.27
C ILE A 137 7.89 -10.94 -10.82
N ASP A 138 8.02 -11.26 -9.53
CA ASP A 138 7.68 -12.57 -8.99
C ASP A 138 6.21 -12.62 -8.49
N ARG A 139 5.46 -11.52 -8.57
CA ARG A 139 4.08 -11.41 -8.09
C ARG A 139 3.07 -11.94 -9.10
N GLY A 140 2.18 -12.80 -8.63
CA GLY A 140 1.06 -13.37 -9.36
C GLY A 140 -0.22 -12.54 -9.28
N ILE A 141 -1.31 -13.13 -9.77
CA ILE A 141 -2.65 -12.52 -9.81
C ILE A 141 -3.30 -12.41 -8.43
N ASP A 142 -2.88 -13.24 -7.47
CA ASP A 142 -3.43 -13.31 -6.13
C ASP A 142 -2.61 -12.50 -5.10
N ASP A 143 -1.42 -12.03 -5.49
CA ASP A 143 -0.62 -11.15 -4.64
C ASP A 143 -1.16 -9.71 -4.66
N PRO A 144 -1.10 -8.97 -3.53
CA PRO A 144 -1.49 -7.58 -3.49
C PRO A 144 -0.74 -6.72 -4.53
N ILE A 145 -1.42 -5.72 -5.08
CA ILE A 145 -0.75 -4.67 -5.87
C ILE A 145 -0.06 -3.71 -4.90
N VAL A 146 1.27 -3.62 -4.98
CA VAL A 146 2.06 -2.74 -4.11
C VAL A 146 2.17 -1.37 -4.77
N VAL A 147 1.52 -0.38 -4.17
CA VAL A 147 1.40 0.99 -4.69
C VAL A 147 2.21 1.94 -3.83
N ALA A 148 3.26 2.55 -4.38
CA ALA A 148 4.03 3.60 -3.73
C ALA A 148 3.39 4.99 -3.91
N GLY A 149 3.38 5.76 -2.83
CA GLY A 149 2.99 7.17 -2.83
C GLY A 149 3.77 7.95 -1.77
N GLY A 150 3.37 9.21 -1.57
CA GLY A 150 4.07 10.13 -0.68
C GLY A 150 5.26 10.83 -1.33
N HIS A 151 5.85 11.78 -0.60
CA HIS A 151 6.88 12.68 -1.12
C HIS A 151 8.11 11.95 -1.65
N ALA A 152 8.56 10.89 -0.96
CA ALA A 152 9.73 10.11 -1.37
C ALA A 152 9.41 9.08 -2.48
N ALA A 153 8.17 8.98 -2.96
CA ALA A 153 7.83 8.20 -4.16
C ALA A 153 7.90 9.04 -5.45
N PHE A 154 8.26 10.33 -5.36
CA PHE A 154 8.36 11.20 -6.54
C PHE A 154 9.46 10.77 -7.52
N ASN A 155 10.48 10.09 -7.02
CA ASN A 155 11.50 9.40 -7.83
C ASN A 155 11.47 7.91 -7.48
N PRO A 156 10.57 7.10 -8.07
CA PRO A 156 10.31 5.74 -7.63
C PRO A 156 11.39 4.73 -8.07
N GLU A 157 12.34 5.12 -8.93
CA GLU A 157 13.37 4.22 -9.46
C GLU A 157 14.25 3.50 -8.43
N PRO A 158 14.63 4.09 -7.28
CA PRO A 158 15.37 3.36 -6.25
C PRO A 158 14.59 2.15 -5.70
N ILE A 159 13.26 2.16 -5.78
CA ILE A 159 12.38 1.09 -5.28
C ILE A 159 11.61 0.37 -6.40
N SER A 160 11.86 0.68 -7.67
CA SER A 160 11.07 0.21 -8.83
C SER A 160 11.00 -1.31 -8.95
N ARG A 161 12.01 -2.03 -8.43
CA ARG A 161 12.03 -3.50 -8.42
C ARG A 161 11.09 -4.13 -7.39
N PHE A 162 10.62 -3.36 -6.42
CA PHE A 162 9.85 -3.84 -5.27
C PHE A 162 8.41 -3.33 -5.25
N VAL A 163 8.02 -2.44 -6.15
CA VAL A 163 6.67 -1.86 -6.22
C VAL A 163 6.08 -2.10 -7.60
N ASP A 164 4.76 -2.32 -7.66
CA ASP A 164 4.04 -2.54 -8.92
C ASP A 164 3.64 -1.22 -9.58
N ALA A 165 3.34 -0.23 -8.74
CA ALA A 165 2.85 1.07 -9.17
C ALA A 165 3.39 2.18 -8.28
N ALA A 166 3.54 3.38 -8.83
CA ALA A 166 3.83 4.60 -8.10
C ALA A 166 2.88 5.71 -8.52
N VAL A 167 2.24 6.35 -7.54
CA VAL A 167 1.36 7.51 -7.76
C VAL A 167 2.20 8.78 -7.69
N LEU A 168 2.17 9.58 -8.76
CA LEU A 168 2.92 10.83 -8.87
C LEU A 168 1.95 12.02 -8.72
N GLY A 169 1.69 12.45 -7.48
CA GLY A 169 0.81 13.58 -7.21
C GLY A 169 -0.13 13.36 -6.03
N ASP A 170 -1.33 13.92 -6.15
CA ASP A 170 -2.36 13.91 -5.10
C ASP A 170 -2.90 12.48 -4.92
N GLY A 171 -2.82 11.96 -3.68
CA GLY A 171 -3.13 10.56 -3.39
C GLY A 171 -4.63 10.30 -3.31
N GLU A 172 -5.41 11.31 -2.96
CA GLU A 172 -6.84 11.25 -2.65
C GLU A 172 -7.66 10.81 -3.87
N GLU A 173 -7.45 11.44 -5.02
CA GLU A 173 -8.08 11.03 -6.27
C GLU A 173 -7.51 9.70 -6.78
N ALA A 174 -6.20 9.51 -6.62
CA ALA A 174 -5.52 8.34 -7.13
C ALA A 174 -6.04 7.05 -6.47
N VAL A 175 -6.24 7.03 -5.15
CA VAL A 175 -6.74 5.83 -4.46
C VAL A 175 -8.18 5.49 -4.88
N LEU A 176 -9.02 6.49 -5.18
CA LEU A 176 -10.38 6.27 -5.69
C LEU A 176 -10.37 5.73 -7.12
N MET A 177 -9.55 6.32 -7.99
CA MET A 177 -9.36 5.88 -9.37
C MET A 177 -8.80 4.45 -9.43
N ILE A 178 -7.76 4.15 -8.64
CA ILE A 178 -7.18 2.80 -8.55
C ILE A 178 -8.23 1.81 -8.06
N SER A 179 -9.00 2.18 -7.03
CA SER A 179 -10.08 1.32 -6.51
C SER A 179 -11.15 1.04 -7.56
N ALA A 180 -11.55 2.02 -8.36
CA ALA A 180 -12.51 1.84 -9.43
C ALA A 180 -12.01 0.86 -10.50
N ILE A 181 -10.74 0.99 -10.91
CA ILE A 181 -10.10 0.10 -11.89
C ILE A 181 -9.99 -1.33 -11.36
N VAL A 182 -9.54 -1.50 -10.12
CA VAL A 182 -9.42 -2.82 -9.47
C VAL A 182 -10.79 -3.47 -9.31
N ARG A 183 -11.80 -2.71 -8.85
CA ARG A 183 -13.18 -3.19 -8.73
C ARG A 183 -13.72 -3.69 -10.07
N GLN A 184 -13.57 -2.89 -11.11
CA GLN A 184 -14.03 -3.23 -12.46
C GLN A 184 -13.29 -4.47 -13.01
N TRP A 185 -11.97 -4.52 -12.87
CA TRP A 185 -11.18 -5.66 -13.32
C TRP A 185 -11.57 -6.96 -12.59
N LYS A 186 -11.80 -6.90 -11.26
CA LYS A 186 -12.29 -8.05 -10.48
C LYS A 186 -13.70 -8.47 -10.92
N SER A 187 -14.62 -7.53 -11.13
CA SER A 187 -16.01 -7.86 -11.53
C SER A 187 -16.10 -8.46 -12.94
N GLU A 188 -15.16 -8.13 -13.82
CA GLU A 188 -15.00 -8.73 -15.15
C GLU A 188 -14.35 -10.13 -15.11
N GLY A 189 -14.02 -10.66 -13.93
CA GLY A 189 -13.39 -11.98 -13.78
C GLY A 189 -11.87 -11.96 -13.95
N ARG A 190 -11.23 -10.81 -13.69
CA ARG A 190 -9.77 -10.61 -13.77
C ARG A 190 -9.17 -10.94 -15.15
N PRO A 191 -9.73 -10.39 -16.25
CA PRO A 191 -9.25 -10.68 -17.60
C PRO A 191 -7.78 -10.26 -17.75
N GLY A 192 -7.00 -11.03 -18.52
CA GLY A 192 -5.58 -10.74 -18.77
C GLY A 192 -4.67 -10.79 -17.53
N GLY A 193 -5.18 -11.18 -16.36
CA GLY A 193 -4.39 -11.33 -15.15
C GLY A 193 -3.82 -10.01 -14.60
N ARG A 194 -2.73 -10.11 -13.82
CA ARG A 194 -2.08 -8.97 -13.16
C ARG A 194 -1.63 -7.90 -14.15
N GLU A 195 -1.09 -8.29 -15.28
CA GLU A 195 -0.59 -7.35 -16.29
C GLU A 195 -1.70 -6.43 -16.81
N GLU A 196 -2.92 -6.95 -17.02
CA GLU A 196 -4.04 -6.14 -17.50
C GLU A 196 -4.47 -5.05 -16.52
N VAL A 197 -4.57 -5.35 -15.22
CA VAL A 197 -4.90 -4.31 -14.24
C VAL A 197 -3.80 -3.24 -14.17
N LEU A 198 -2.52 -3.63 -14.25
CA LEU A 198 -1.41 -2.69 -14.32
C LEU A 198 -1.46 -1.83 -15.61
N LEU A 199 -1.82 -2.41 -16.76
CA LEU A 199 -2.02 -1.67 -18.00
C LEU A 199 -3.13 -0.63 -17.88
N ARG A 200 -4.28 -1.00 -17.30
CA ARG A 200 -5.39 -0.06 -17.06
C ARG A 200 -4.97 1.09 -16.14
N LEU A 201 -4.16 0.80 -15.12
CA LEU A 201 -3.60 1.83 -14.25
C LEU A 201 -2.66 2.77 -15.02
N ALA A 202 -1.76 2.22 -15.85
CA ALA A 202 -0.84 3.01 -16.66
C ALA A 202 -1.56 3.92 -17.67
N GLU A 203 -2.65 3.44 -18.28
CA GLU A 203 -3.46 4.18 -19.26
C GLU A 203 -4.06 5.47 -18.71
N THR A 204 -4.21 5.59 -17.40
CA THR A 204 -4.71 6.81 -16.77
C THR A 204 -3.73 7.98 -16.91
N GLY A 205 -2.44 7.71 -17.12
CA GLY A 205 -1.40 8.72 -17.17
C GLY A 205 -0.95 9.26 -15.81
N SER A 206 -1.61 8.85 -14.73
CA SER A 206 -1.34 9.31 -13.35
C SER A 206 -0.55 8.29 -12.51
N VAL A 207 -0.47 7.05 -12.97
CA VAL A 207 0.22 5.95 -12.27
C VAL A 207 1.42 5.49 -13.10
N TYR A 208 2.60 5.55 -12.50
CA TYR A 208 3.81 4.99 -13.07
C TYR A 208 3.91 3.50 -12.75
N ILE A 209 3.99 2.65 -13.77
CA ILE A 209 4.20 1.21 -13.62
C ILE A 209 5.64 0.90 -14.03
N PRO A 210 6.57 0.63 -13.09
CA PRO A 210 7.99 0.54 -13.44
C PRO A 210 8.32 -0.56 -14.45
N ALA A 211 7.59 -1.68 -14.40
CA ALA A 211 7.77 -2.79 -15.34
C ALA A 211 7.54 -2.41 -16.82
N PHE A 212 6.85 -1.29 -17.08
CA PHE A 212 6.54 -0.83 -18.43
C PHE A 212 7.58 0.09 -19.04
N TYR A 213 8.71 0.31 -18.36
CA TYR A 213 9.76 1.22 -18.82
C TYR A 213 11.14 0.55 -18.74
N ASP A 214 11.86 0.61 -19.85
CA ASP A 214 13.25 0.19 -19.94
C ASP A 214 14.18 1.40 -19.78
N VAL A 215 15.25 1.24 -19.00
CA VAL A 215 16.28 2.26 -18.79
C VAL A 215 17.58 1.82 -19.46
N ASP A 216 17.97 2.54 -20.50
CA ASP A 216 19.27 2.37 -21.15
C ASP A 216 20.30 3.25 -20.44
N TYR A 217 21.48 2.69 -20.16
CA TYR A 217 22.60 3.41 -19.53
C TYR A 217 23.76 3.61 -20.51
N HIS A 218 24.53 4.66 -20.29
CA HIS A 218 25.86 4.82 -20.88
C HIS A 218 26.89 3.94 -20.15
N ASP A 219 28.06 3.73 -20.76
CA ASP A 219 29.15 2.95 -20.17
C ASP A 219 29.65 3.52 -18.83
N ASP A 220 29.38 4.80 -18.56
CA ASP A 220 29.70 5.49 -17.30
C ASP A 220 28.59 5.43 -16.24
N GLY A 221 27.51 4.68 -16.51
CA GLY A 221 26.38 4.49 -15.59
C GLY A 221 25.36 5.62 -15.58
N ARG A 222 25.50 6.67 -16.41
CA ARG A 222 24.45 7.69 -16.56
C ARG A 222 23.29 7.17 -17.40
N ILE A 223 22.07 7.59 -17.07
CA ILE A 223 20.87 7.26 -17.88
C ILE A 223 21.03 7.88 -19.27
N ARG A 224 20.99 7.03 -20.30
CA ARG A 224 20.97 7.43 -21.71
C ARG A 224 19.56 7.79 -22.16
N ARG A 225 18.59 6.92 -21.87
CA ARG A 225 17.17 7.15 -22.13
C ARG A 225 16.30 6.22 -21.30
N VAL A 226 15.05 6.65 -21.10
CA VAL A 226 13.96 5.81 -20.59
C VAL A 226 12.96 5.64 -21.72
N THR A 227 12.55 4.41 -22.01
CA THR A 227 11.59 4.11 -23.09
C THR A 227 10.50 3.20 -22.58
N THR A 228 9.24 3.49 -22.93
CA THR A 228 8.16 2.55 -22.67
C THR A 228 8.37 1.27 -23.48
N ASN A 229 8.18 0.12 -22.85
CA ASN A 229 8.13 -1.20 -23.49
C ASN A 229 6.68 -1.68 -23.72
N GLN A 230 5.68 -0.89 -23.28
CA GLN A 230 4.25 -1.16 -23.46
C GLN A 230 3.54 -0.09 -24.27
N THR A 231 2.76 -0.51 -25.26
CA THR A 231 2.07 0.41 -26.19
C THR A 231 0.92 1.17 -25.55
N ARG A 232 0.32 0.62 -24.49
CA ARG A 232 -0.76 1.26 -23.72
C ARG A 232 -0.24 2.18 -22.62
N ALA A 233 1.04 2.06 -22.25
CA ALA A 233 1.65 2.94 -21.26
C ALA A 233 2.11 4.25 -21.91
N PRO A 234 1.88 5.40 -21.26
CA PRO A 234 2.25 6.70 -21.81
C PRO A 234 3.78 6.86 -21.84
N TRP A 235 4.28 7.58 -22.84
CA TRP A 235 5.72 7.90 -22.93
C TRP A 235 6.22 8.73 -21.73
N ARG A 236 5.36 9.59 -21.18
CA ARG A 236 5.61 10.35 -19.94
C ARG A 236 4.40 10.22 -19.04
N VAL A 237 4.64 9.86 -17.79
CA VAL A 237 3.62 9.90 -16.74
C VAL A 237 3.53 11.34 -16.24
N SER A 238 2.32 11.86 -16.21
CA SER A 238 2.07 13.23 -15.77
C SER A 238 1.99 13.28 -14.25
N LYS A 239 2.55 14.32 -13.66
CA LYS A 239 2.25 14.63 -12.26
C LYS A 239 0.84 15.22 -12.21
N HIS A 240 -0.06 14.56 -11.48
CA HIS A 240 -1.38 15.14 -11.21
C HIS A 240 -1.31 15.94 -9.91
N THR A 241 -1.08 17.25 -10.04
CA THR A 241 -1.31 18.24 -8.98
C THR A 241 -2.55 19.01 -9.38
N GLY A 242 -3.71 18.43 -9.11
CA GLY A 242 -4.98 18.92 -9.62
C GLY A 242 -5.70 19.86 -8.66
N MET A 243 -5.41 19.76 -7.36
CA MET A 243 -6.41 20.19 -6.38
C MET A 243 -6.22 21.57 -5.78
N ASN A 244 -7.37 22.24 -5.69
CA ASN A 244 -7.64 23.25 -4.69
C ASN A 244 -7.69 22.56 -3.32
N LEU A 245 -6.63 22.71 -2.53
CA LEU A 245 -6.51 22.14 -1.18
C LEU A 245 -7.70 22.50 -0.25
N ASP A 246 -8.46 23.54 -0.57
CA ASP A 246 -9.65 23.98 0.18
C ASP A 246 -10.89 23.09 -0.04
N GLU A 247 -10.91 22.24 -1.06
CA GLU A 247 -12.08 21.41 -1.40
C GLU A 247 -12.16 20.10 -0.60
N TRP A 248 -11.06 19.66 0.02
CA TRP A 248 -11.06 18.45 0.82
C TRP A 248 -11.23 18.78 2.31
N PRO A 249 -12.34 18.35 2.95
CA PRO A 249 -12.52 18.58 4.36
C PRO A 249 -11.43 17.84 5.14
N PHE A 250 -10.88 18.50 6.17
CA PHE A 250 -10.07 17.84 7.19
C PHE A 250 -10.79 16.57 7.69
N PRO A 251 -10.03 15.52 8.08
CA PRO A 251 -10.63 14.28 8.57
C PRO A 251 -11.73 14.55 9.60
N LYS A 252 -12.97 14.11 9.29
CA LYS A 252 -14.16 14.45 10.11
C LYS A 252 -14.12 13.74 11.45
N LYS A 253 -13.48 12.57 11.48
CA LYS A 253 -13.37 11.69 12.66
C LYS A 253 -11.91 11.26 12.81
N PRO A 254 -11.04 12.13 13.35
CA PRO A 254 -9.63 11.79 13.53
C PRO A 254 -9.50 10.56 14.44
N LEU A 255 -8.53 9.70 14.13
CA LEU A 255 -8.20 8.52 14.93
C LEU A 255 -7.66 8.97 16.28
N VAL A 256 -8.19 8.40 17.37
CA VAL A 256 -7.71 8.69 18.72
C VAL A 256 -7.13 7.41 19.34
N PRO A 257 -5.81 7.38 19.64
CA PRO A 257 -5.20 6.26 20.35
C PRO A 257 -5.83 6.05 21.74
N LEU A 258 -5.78 4.79 22.20
CA LEU A 258 -6.17 4.39 23.56
C LEU A 258 -5.21 4.93 24.63
#